data_AF-D7BZI7-F1
#
_entry.id   AF-D7BZI7-F1
#
_cell.length_a   1.000
_cell.length_b   1.000
_cell.length_c   1.000
_cell.angle_alpha   90.00
_cell.angle_beta   90.00
_cell.angle_gamma   90.00
#
_symmetry.space_group_name_H-M   'P 1'
#
loop_
_entity.id
_entity.type
_entity.pdbx_description
1 polymer ?
#
loop_
_entity_poly.entity_id
_entity_poly.type
_entity_poly.pdbx_seq_one_letter_code
_entity_poly.pdbx_strand_id
1 'polypeptide(L)'
;MRDLSDNDRTVRRAAEDGLVALGAQSVDRLLPYVRDTRRGSPRFSAESVLKRLGDQALPRLRDIRRDGPGRLRGKALETLVDLGGAQVLGDADRRAVERLVRIKLLDRLPVDLPSEAGRWLAFPADRLDDAVAALGLHDLRPVTPALGVEATTRADDAMDFQDSQGERQRAYRVFITPEFKSWWFRDMPIKNWRMVWGNSFVDECDGFTLADTLSERCGEAHFYVIDPYHSGSVWYVARDGRRVRSYGTYDYPEFRGKPLPFEISYIEDAEQGIEDEKYAKGVPEADVAADNLSVQPGPMSADDAHGHGWLATTHPDLPNSHFKGALPI
;
A
#
# COMPACT_ATOMS: atom_id res chain seq x y z
N MET A 1 3.59 31.77 -12.09
CA MET A 1 2.90 31.30 -10.86
C MET A 1 1.41 31.60 -10.87
N ARG A 2 0.94 32.83 -11.14
CA ARG A 2 -0.50 33.11 -11.29
C ARG A 2 -1.15 32.22 -12.35
N ASP A 3 -0.47 32.05 -13.48
CA ASP A 3 -0.95 31.22 -14.60
C ASP A 3 -1.04 29.72 -14.26
N LEU A 4 -0.34 29.24 -13.21
CA LEU A 4 -0.49 27.85 -12.74
C LEU A 4 -1.75 27.63 -11.91
N SER A 5 -2.39 28.71 -11.43
CA SER A 5 -3.68 28.67 -10.75
C SER A 5 -4.81 29.20 -11.63
N ASP A 6 -4.56 29.42 -12.92
CA ASP A 6 -5.59 29.92 -13.85
C ASP A 6 -6.75 28.92 -13.96
N ASN A 7 -7.97 29.38 -14.24
CA ASN A 7 -9.11 28.48 -14.47
C ASN A 7 -9.05 27.82 -15.85
N ASP A 8 -8.41 28.46 -16.84
CA ASP A 8 -8.19 27.90 -18.17
C ASP A 8 -7.07 26.85 -18.15
N ARG A 9 -7.44 25.62 -18.53
CA ARG A 9 -6.51 24.48 -18.61
C ARG A 9 -5.38 24.71 -19.62
N THR A 10 -5.65 25.43 -20.70
CA THR A 10 -4.67 25.75 -21.76
C THR A 10 -3.60 26.68 -21.23
N VAL A 11 -4.02 27.72 -20.49
CA VAL A 11 -3.11 28.67 -19.84
C VAL A 11 -2.25 27.95 -18.80
N ARG A 12 -2.86 27.13 -17.93
CA ARG A 12 -2.10 26.32 -16.96
C ARG A 12 -1.08 25.42 -17.64
N ARG A 13 -1.47 24.70 -18.69
CA ARG A 13 -0.58 23.78 -19.40
C ARG A 13 0.60 24.51 -20.06
N ALA A 14 0.35 25.64 -20.71
CA ALA A 14 1.41 26.46 -21.30
C ALA A 14 2.39 26.98 -20.24
N ALA A 15 1.88 27.36 -19.06
CA ALA A 15 2.72 27.78 -17.93
C ALA A 15 3.57 26.63 -17.38
N GLU A 16 3.00 25.42 -17.25
CA GLU A 16 3.74 24.22 -16.86
C GLU A 16 4.85 23.90 -17.88
N ASP A 17 4.53 23.92 -19.17
CA ASP A 17 5.48 23.65 -20.26
C ASP A 17 6.64 24.65 -20.26
N GLY A 18 6.35 25.94 -20.07
CA GLY A 18 7.37 26.97 -19.95
C GLY A 18 8.29 26.77 -18.74
N LEU A 19 7.76 26.34 -17.60
CA LEU A 19 8.56 26.06 -16.41
C LEU A 19 9.42 24.81 -16.56
N VAL A 20 8.93 23.78 -17.24
CA VAL A 20 9.74 22.61 -17.61
C VAL A 20 10.89 23.02 -18.53
N ALA A 21 10.62 23.88 -19.52
CA ALA A 21 11.66 24.37 -20.43
C ALA A 21 12.74 25.22 -19.72
N LEU A 22 12.40 25.90 -18.61
CA LEU A 22 13.38 26.60 -17.76
C LEU A 22 14.28 25.65 -16.93
N GLY A 23 13.91 24.37 -16.83
CA GLY A 23 14.71 23.37 -16.12
C GLY A 23 14.82 23.63 -14.62
N ALA A 24 15.99 23.31 -14.04
CA ALA A 24 16.26 23.38 -12.60
C ALA A 24 16.01 24.75 -11.96
N GLN A 25 16.03 25.85 -12.73
CA GLN A 25 15.76 27.20 -12.23
C GLN A 25 14.32 27.37 -11.74
N SER A 26 13.39 26.58 -12.27
CA SER A 26 11.99 26.61 -11.85
C SER A 26 11.78 26.03 -10.45
N VAL A 27 12.67 25.16 -9.96
CA VAL A 27 12.55 24.47 -8.66
C VAL A 27 12.37 25.46 -7.51
N ASP A 28 13.17 26.53 -7.46
CA ASP A 28 13.10 27.54 -6.41
C ASP A 28 11.72 28.23 -6.34
N ARG A 29 11.07 28.36 -7.50
CA ARG A 29 9.75 29.01 -7.64
C ARG A 29 8.61 28.06 -7.30
N LEU A 30 8.78 26.76 -7.56
CA LEU A 30 7.73 25.75 -7.40
C LEU A 30 7.71 25.17 -5.99
N LEU A 31 8.88 24.99 -5.38
CA LEU A 31 9.02 24.32 -4.10
C LEU A 31 8.15 24.93 -2.98
N PRO A 32 7.95 26.26 -2.85
CA PRO A 32 7.05 26.83 -1.85
C PRO A 32 5.60 26.31 -1.92
N TYR A 33 5.16 25.82 -3.08
CA TYR A 33 3.78 25.38 -3.34
C TYR A 33 3.57 23.87 -3.22
N VAL A 34 4.64 23.08 -3.10
CA VAL A 34 4.56 21.63 -2.85
C VAL A 34 3.78 21.39 -1.57
N ARG A 35 2.74 20.54 -1.62
CA ARG A 35 1.83 20.23 -0.50
C ARG A 35 1.20 21.46 0.17
N ASP A 36 1.11 22.59 -0.51
CA ASP A 36 0.48 23.80 0.03
C ASP A 36 -1.04 23.67 0.05
N THR A 37 -1.63 23.65 1.24
CA THR A 37 -3.06 23.38 1.47
C THR A 37 -3.95 24.60 1.29
N ARG A 38 -3.39 25.79 1.05
CA ARG A 38 -4.17 27.02 0.86
C ARG A 38 -5.08 26.91 -0.37
N ARG A 39 -6.34 27.36 -0.21
CA ARG A 39 -7.31 27.43 -1.32
C ARG A 39 -6.73 28.26 -2.47
N GLY A 40 -6.79 27.72 -3.69
CA GLY A 40 -6.23 28.36 -4.90
C GLY A 40 -4.71 28.21 -5.06
N SER A 41 -4.05 27.43 -4.20
CA SER A 41 -2.65 27.07 -4.40
C SER A 41 -2.44 26.31 -5.72
N PRO A 42 -1.39 26.63 -6.50
CA PRO A 42 -1.01 25.87 -7.69
C PRO A 42 -0.31 24.54 -7.35
N ARG A 43 -0.54 23.94 -6.17
CA ARG A 43 0.20 22.77 -5.67
C ARG A 43 0.28 21.63 -6.69
N PHE A 44 -0.84 21.28 -7.32
CA PHE A 44 -0.90 20.16 -8.26
C PHE A 44 -0.11 20.45 -9.53
N SER A 45 -0.17 21.68 -10.03
CA SER A 45 0.63 22.11 -11.19
C SER A 45 2.12 22.23 -10.84
N ALA A 46 2.46 22.70 -9.64
CA ALA A 46 3.85 22.73 -9.17
C ALA A 46 4.45 21.32 -9.05
N GLU A 47 3.71 20.40 -8.44
CA GLU A 47 4.09 18.98 -8.32
C GLU A 47 4.15 18.30 -9.70
N SER A 48 3.21 18.60 -10.61
CA SER A 48 3.24 18.15 -12.01
C SER A 48 4.53 18.58 -12.71
N VAL A 49 4.90 19.86 -12.62
CA VAL A 49 6.13 20.38 -13.23
C VAL A 49 7.37 19.72 -12.62
N LEU A 50 7.44 19.57 -11.30
CA LEU A 50 8.56 18.91 -10.64
C LEU A 50 8.70 17.44 -11.07
N LYS A 51 7.59 16.70 -11.18
CA LYS A 51 7.57 15.32 -11.72
C LYS A 51 8.07 15.27 -13.16
N ARG A 52 7.67 16.23 -14.00
CA ARG A 52 8.10 16.32 -15.40
C ARG A 52 9.57 16.71 -15.57
N LEU A 53 10.13 17.50 -14.64
CA LEU A 53 11.57 17.77 -14.60
C LEU A 53 12.37 16.51 -14.23
N GLY A 54 11.82 15.66 -13.37
CA GLY A 54 12.43 14.41 -12.93
C GLY A 54 13.84 14.65 -12.37
N ASP A 55 14.80 13.89 -12.88
CA ASP A 55 16.19 13.90 -12.39
C ASP A 55 16.88 15.27 -12.52
N GLN A 56 16.43 16.12 -13.45
CA GLN A 56 16.98 17.47 -13.62
C GLN A 56 16.75 18.36 -12.39
N ALA A 57 15.74 18.08 -11.58
CA ALA A 57 15.46 18.82 -10.35
C ALA A 57 16.37 18.39 -9.18
N LEU A 58 16.93 17.17 -9.20
CA LEU A 58 17.62 16.57 -8.06
C LEU A 58 18.84 17.38 -7.57
N PRO A 59 19.74 17.89 -8.43
CA PRO A 59 20.88 18.67 -7.96
C PRO A 59 20.44 19.92 -7.19
N ARG A 60 19.46 20.66 -7.72
CA ARG A 60 18.97 21.88 -7.09
C ARG A 60 18.24 21.59 -5.77
N LEU A 61 17.45 20.52 -5.71
CA LEU A 61 16.77 20.10 -4.48
C LEU A 61 17.78 19.73 -3.38
N ARG A 62 18.89 19.05 -3.73
CA ARG A 62 19.98 18.75 -2.78
C ARG A 62 20.63 20.02 -2.22
N ASP A 63 20.89 21.00 -3.07
CA ASP A 63 21.45 22.29 -2.62
C ASP A 63 20.50 23.03 -1.68
N ILE A 64 19.21 23.08 -2.02
CA ILE A 64 18.19 23.68 -1.14
C ILE A 64 18.12 22.94 0.19
N ARG A 65 18.16 21.61 0.17
CA ARG A 65 18.11 20.78 1.38
C ARG A 65 19.28 21.04 2.33
N ARG A 66 20.48 21.23 1.79
CA ARG A 66 21.73 21.46 2.54
C ARG A 66 21.84 22.91 3.03
N ASP A 67 21.74 23.86 2.10
CA ASP A 67 22.15 25.25 2.33
C ASP A 67 21.01 26.26 2.10
N GLY A 68 19.89 25.84 1.52
CA GLY A 68 18.76 26.70 1.20
C GLY A 68 18.00 27.24 2.42
N PRO A 69 16.99 28.08 2.20
CA PRO A 69 16.16 28.64 3.27
C PRO A 69 15.49 27.52 4.10
N GLY A 70 15.55 27.62 5.43
CA GLY A 70 15.04 26.57 6.34
C GLY A 70 13.61 26.10 6.02
N ARG A 71 12.70 27.04 5.70
CA ARG A 71 11.30 26.75 5.32
C ARG A 71 11.14 25.88 4.05
N LEU A 72 12.16 25.80 3.21
CA LEU A 72 12.15 25.01 1.98
C LEU A 72 12.88 23.67 2.11
N ARG A 73 13.70 23.47 3.15
CA ARG A 73 14.52 22.26 3.31
C ARG A 73 13.66 21.00 3.46
N GLY A 74 12.57 21.07 4.23
CA GLY A 74 11.64 19.95 4.39
C GLY A 74 10.94 19.59 3.07
N LYS A 75 10.42 20.59 2.34
CA LYS A 75 9.81 20.39 1.03
C LYS A 75 10.80 19.80 0.02
N ALA A 76 12.07 20.26 0.06
CA ALA A 76 13.12 19.71 -0.80
C ALA A 76 13.39 18.23 -0.49
N LEU A 77 13.43 17.84 0.80
CA LEU A 77 13.58 16.45 1.21
C LEU A 77 12.45 15.57 0.68
N GLU A 78 11.20 16.02 0.85
CA GLU A 78 10.02 15.30 0.36
C GLU A 78 10.06 15.15 -1.16
N THR A 79 10.33 16.23 -1.89
CA THR A 79 10.42 16.20 -3.36
C THR A 79 11.58 15.33 -3.85
N LEU A 80 12.71 15.27 -3.13
CA LEU A 80 13.81 14.36 -3.47
C LEU A 80 13.35 12.90 -3.46
N VAL A 81 12.60 12.49 -2.44
CA VAL A 81 12.10 11.11 -2.37
C VAL A 81 10.96 10.85 -3.34
N ASP A 82 10.08 11.83 -3.57
CA ASP A 82 9.02 11.71 -4.56
C ASP A 82 9.59 11.52 -5.98
N LEU A 83 10.73 12.12 -6.31
CA LEU A 83 11.34 12.02 -7.64
C LEU A 83 12.30 10.84 -7.78
N GLY A 84 13.08 10.55 -6.74
CA GLY A 84 14.22 9.65 -6.84
C GLY A 84 14.29 8.56 -5.78
N GLY A 85 13.36 8.47 -4.83
CA GLY A 85 13.43 7.52 -3.72
C GLY A 85 14.47 7.88 -2.65
N ALA A 86 14.61 7.07 -1.61
CA ALA A 86 15.56 7.35 -0.52
C ALA A 86 17.04 7.26 -0.95
N GLN A 87 17.32 6.60 -2.07
CA GLN A 87 18.67 6.49 -2.66
C GLN A 87 19.28 7.84 -3.05
N VAL A 88 18.47 8.83 -3.44
CA VAL A 88 18.99 10.15 -3.85
C VAL A 88 19.37 11.03 -2.66
N LEU A 89 19.00 10.62 -1.44
CA LEU A 89 19.34 11.29 -0.20
C LEU A 89 20.80 11.05 0.18
N GLY A 90 21.46 12.11 0.65
CA GLY A 90 22.76 11.98 1.29
C GLY A 90 22.67 11.28 2.64
N ASP A 91 23.80 10.74 3.12
CA ASP A 91 23.84 9.89 4.31
C ASP A 91 23.26 10.56 5.57
N ALA A 92 23.45 11.87 5.72
CA ALA A 92 22.92 12.61 6.86
C ALA A 92 21.39 12.62 6.87
N ASP A 93 20.77 12.84 5.71
CA ASP A 93 19.32 12.82 5.56
C ASP A 93 18.77 11.41 5.76
N ARG A 94 19.42 10.41 5.17
CA ARG A 94 19.03 9.01 5.33
C ARG A 94 19.04 8.59 6.80
N ARG A 95 20.11 8.89 7.53
CA ARG A 95 20.20 8.62 8.98
C ARG A 95 19.15 9.38 9.78
N ALA A 96 18.84 10.62 9.40
CA ALA A 96 17.83 11.42 10.08
C ALA A 96 16.42 10.82 9.89
N VAL A 97 16.09 10.43 8.66
CA VAL A 97 14.84 9.74 8.31
C VAL A 97 14.73 8.42 9.06
N GLU A 98 15.75 7.56 8.99
CA GLU A 98 15.76 6.27 9.68
C GLU A 98 15.63 6.43 11.20
N ARG A 99 16.27 7.45 11.78
CA ARG A 99 16.12 7.79 13.19
C ARG A 99 14.69 8.21 13.51
N LEU A 100 14.08 9.04 12.68
CA LEU A 100 12.70 9.50 12.88
C LEU A 100 11.72 8.34 12.79
N VAL A 101 11.89 7.43 11.81
CA VAL A 101 11.10 6.20 11.72
C VAL A 101 11.23 5.39 13.01
N ARG A 102 12.45 5.10 13.48
CA ARG A 102 12.66 4.37 14.74
C ARG A 102 11.99 5.02 15.96
N ILE A 103 11.96 6.35 16.02
CA ILE A 103 11.26 7.08 17.09
C ILE A 103 9.75 6.88 16.96
N LYS A 104 9.19 7.09 15.76
CA LYS A 104 7.74 6.96 15.52
C LYS A 104 7.22 5.52 15.63
N LEU A 105 8.08 4.53 15.45
CA LEU A 105 7.73 3.12 15.70
C LEU A 105 7.41 2.82 17.17
N LEU A 106 7.83 3.68 18.10
CA LEU A 106 7.49 3.54 19.51
C LEU A 106 6.08 4.07 19.83
N ASP A 107 5.51 4.87 18.94
CA ASP A 107 4.18 5.45 19.14
C ASP A 107 3.11 4.39 18.79
N ARG A 108 2.21 4.13 19.74
CA ARG A 108 0.99 3.35 19.48
C ARG A 108 -0.05 4.26 18.86
N LEU A 109 -0.06 4.34 17.54
CA LEU A 109 -1.04 5.12 16.79
C LEU A 109 -2.10 4.20 16.20
N PRO A 110 -3.37 4.65 16.12
CA PRO A 110 -4.37 3.99 15.30
C PRO A 110 -3.84 3.79 13.89
N VAL A 111 -4.17 2.65 13.30
CA VAL A 111 -3.77 2.32 11.93
C VAL A 111 -4.98 2.49 11.05
N ASP A 112 -4.90 3.36 10.05
CA ASP A 112 -5.96 3.52 9.06
C ASP A 112 -5.51 2.88 7.75
N LEU A 113 -6.20 1.81 7.37
CA LEU A 113 -5.96 1.08 6.14
C LEU A 113 -7.07 1.38 5.14
N PRO A 114 -6.77 1.75 3.89
CA PRO A 114 -7.80 2.07 2.91
C PRO A 114 -8.75 0.89 2.66
N SER A 115 -10.02 1.07 3.05
CA SER A 115 -11.08 0.07 2.88
C SER A 115 -11.71 0.06 1.48
N GLU A 116 -11.69 1.20 0.79
CA GLU A 116 -12.58 1.42 -0.34
C GLU A 116 -12.08 0.90 -1.70
N ALA A 117 -10.88 0.36 -1.81
CA ALA A 117 -10.37 -0.15 -3.11
C ALA A 117 -9.18 -1.10 -2.93
N GLY A 118 -9.32 -2.04 -2.00
CA GLY A 118 -8.23 -2.90 -1.58
C GLY A 118 -8.28 -4.29 -2.19
N ARG A 119 -7.10 -4.78 -2.61
CA ARG A 119 -6.81 -6.21 -2.68
C ARG A 119 -5.77 -6.50 -1.63
N TRP A 120 -5.99 -7.52 -0.82
CA TRP A 120 -5.04 -7.88 0.22
C TRP A 120 -5.02 -9.38 0.45
N LEU A 121 -3.87 -9.84 0.91
CA LEU A 121 -3.70 -11.17 1.48
C LEU A 121 -3.72 -11.06 3.00
N ALA A 122 -4.17 -12.10 3.68
CA ALA A 122 -4.04 -12.23 5.13
C ALA A 122 -3.38 -13.56 5.49
N PHE A 123 -2.50 -13.54 6.48
CA PHE A 123 -1.84 -14.74 7.01
C PHE A 123 -1.64 -14.64 8.54
N PRO A 124 -1.49 -15.77 9.26
CA PRO A 124 -1.25 -15.78 10.70
C PRO A 124 -0.01 -14.97 11.09
N ALA A 125 -0.17 -14.05 12.05
CA ALA A 125 0.84 -13.04 12.37
C ALA A 125 2.18 -13.62 12.87
N ASP A 126 2.13 -14.79 13.51
CA ASP A 126 3.29 -15.53 14.03
C ASP A 126 4.11 -16.23 12.93
N ARG A 127 3.66 -16.18 11.68
CA ARG A 127 4.32 -16.78 10.51
C ARG A 127 4.99 -15.76 9.58
N LEU A 128 5.41 -14.61 10.11
CA LEU A 128 6.04 -13.54 9.31
C LEU A 128 7.24 -14.02 8.49
N ASP A 129 8.18 -14.75 9.09
CA ASP A 129 9.38 -15.23 8.40
C ASP A 129 9.02 -16.23 7.29
N ASP A 130 8.02 -17.08 7.53
CA ASP A 130 7.51 -18.02 6.54
C ASP A 130 6.83 -17.31 5.37
N ALA A 131 6.05 -16.26 5.65
CA ALA A 131 5.40 -15.43 4.63
C ALA A 131 6.43 -14.69 3.77
N VAL A 132 7.46 -14.11 4.40
CA VAL A 132 8.58 -13.44 3.70
C VAL A 132 9.31 -14.42 2.78
N ALA A 133 9.59 -15.63 3.26
CA ALA A 133 10.22 -16.66 2.46
C ALA A 133 9.31 -17.19 1.33
N ALA A 134 8.03 -17.39 1.60
CA ALA A 134 7.04 -17.89 0.64
C ALA A 134 6.88 -16.92 -0.56
N LEU A 135 6.80 -15.63 -0.26
CA LEU A 135 6.57 -14.58 -1.25
C LEU A 135 7.87 -14.07 -1.92
N GLY A 136 9.03 -14.63 -1.56
CA GLY A 136 10.32 -14.18 -2.11
C GLY A 136 10.63 -12.71 -1.79
N LEU A 137 10.36 -12.30 -0.55
CA LEU A 137 10.51 -10.91 -0.14
C LEU A 137 11.91 -10.62 0.41
N HIS A 138 12.41 -9.43 0.06
CA HIS A 138 13.77 -8.95 0.33
C HIS A 138 13.75 -7.53 0.93
N ASP A 139 14.90 -7.09 1.45
CA ASP A 139 15.10 -5.76 2.07
C ASP A 139 14.00 -5.40 3.08
N LEU A 140 13.69 -6.35 3.99
CA LEU A 140 12.66 -6.17 5.00
C LEU A 140 13.03 -5.00 5.94
N ARG A 141 12.19 -3.95 5.97
CA ARG A 141 12.43 -2.73 6.75
C ARG A 141 11.24 -2.39 7.64
N PRO A 142 11.47 -2.16 8.93
CA PRO A 142 10.41 -1.76 9.84
C PRO A 142 9.96 -0.33 9.52
N VAL A 143 8.64 -0.12 9.42
CA VAL A 143 8.04 1.17 9.06
C VAL A 143 6.79 1.46 9.88
N THR A 144 6.46 2.75 10.00
CA THR A 144 5.16 3.13 10.55
C THR A 144 4.06 2.67 9.59
N PRO A 145 2.85 2.36 10.10
CA PRO A 145 1.75 1.94 9.23
C PRO A 145 1.37 2.99 8.19
N ALA A 146 1.40 4.28 8.56
CA ALA A 146 1.17 5.38 7.63
C ALA A 146 2.18 5.40 6.47
N LEU A 147 3.47 5.16 6.76
CA LEU A 147 4.51 5.09 5.72
C LEU A 147 4.29 3.88 4.82
N GLY A 148 3.96 2.72 5.41
CA GLY A 148 3.65 1.50 4.67
C GLY A 148 2.50 1.66 3.68
N VAL A 149 1.35 2.16 4.14
CA VAL A 149 0.17 2.43 3.30
C VAL A 149 0.53 3.36 2.15
N GLU A 150 1.17 4.48 2.44
CA GLU A 150 1.52 5.47 1.43
C GLU A 150 2.46 4.91 0.36
N ALA A 151 3.41 4.06 0.77
CA ALA A 151 4.35 3.40 -0.10
C ALA A 151 3.72 2.39 -1.08
N THR A 152 2.53 1.86 -0.78
CA THR A 152 1.83 0.85 -1.60
C THR A 152 0.52 1.32 -2.21
N THR A 153 -0.02 2.47 -1.80
CA THR A 153 -1.30 2.97 -2.35
C THR A 153 -1.19 4.29 -3.10
N ARG A 154 -0.19 5.14 -2.78
CA ARG A 154 -0.03 6.46 -3.43
C ARG A 154 1.24 6.57 -4.24
N ALA A 155 2.30 5.90 -3.80
CA ALA A 155 3.56 5.82 -4.51
C ALA A 155 3.55 4.71 -5.56
N ASP A 156 4.46 4.78 -6.52
CA ASP A 156 4.70 3.69 -7.46
C ASP A 156 5.24 2.48 -6.66
N ASP A 157 4.46 1.40 -6.61
CA ASP A 157 4.76 0.14 -5.91
C ASP A 157 5.29 -0.93 -6.87
N ALA A 158 5.40 -0.64 -8.16
CA ALA A 158 6.04 -1.48 -9.17
C ALA A 158 7.12 -0.71 -9.94
N MET A 159 8.21 -1.38 -10.28
CA MET A 159 9.29 -0.79 -11.08
C MET A 159 9.95 -1.80 -12.00
N ASP A 160 10.15 -1.39 -13.26
CA ASP A 160 11.01 -2.09 -14.21
C ASP A 160 12.47 -1.66 -13.99
N PHE A 161 13.40 -2.61 -13.95
CA PHE A 161 14.83 -2.34 -13.78
C PHE A 161 15.67 -3.40 -14.51
N GLN A 162 16.98 -3.16 -14.61
CA GLN A 162 17.94 -4.17 -15.05
C GLN A 162 18.59 -4.81 -13.84
N ASP A 163 18.54 -6.13 -13.75
CA ASP A 163 19.19 -6.87 -12.66
C ASP A 163 20.72 -6.92 -12.83
N SER A 164 21.40 -7.55 -11.87
CA SER A 164 22.85 -7.74 -11.89
C SER A 164 23.36 -8.56 -13.10
N GLN A 165 22.48 -9.26 -13.83
CA GLN A 165 22.79 -10.00 -15.05
C GLN A 165 22.49 -9.19 -16.32
N GLY A 166 21.91 -7.99 -16.18
CA GLY A 166 21.52 -7.12 -17.28
C GLY A 166 20.14 -7.43 -17.88
N GLU A 167 19.42 -8.38 -17.29
CA GLU A 167 18.09 -8.76 -17.75
C GLU A 167 17.04 -7.78 -17.23
N ARG A 168 16.02 -7.53 -18.05
CA ARG A 168 14.91 -6.66 -17.67
C ARG A 168 13.98 -7.42 -16.73
N GLN A 169 13.91 -6.95 -15.50
CA GLN A 169 13.04 -7.48 -14.47
C GLN A 169 11.99 -6.46 -14.06
N ARG A 170 10.91 -6.95 -13.48
CA ARG A 170 9.88 -6.15 -12.82
C ARG A 170 9.83 -6.56 -11.36
N ALA A 171 9.90 -5.59 -10.48
CA ALA A 171 9.88 -5.81 -9.04
C ALA A 171 8.83 -4.93 -8.38
N TYR A 172 8.32 -5.41 -7.26
CA TYR A 172 7.27 -4.77 -6.50
C TYR A 172 7.75 -4.44 -5.10
N ARG A 173 7.18 -3.38 -4.53
CA ARG A 173 7.28 -3.02 -3.13
C ARG A 173 5.98 -3.41 -2.46
N VAL A 174 6.09 -4.15 -1.37
CA VAL A 174 4.94 -4.61 -0.59
C VAL A 174 5.00 -4.07 0.83
N PHE A 175 3.83 -3.92 1.43
CA PHE A 175 3.65 -3.53 2.82
C PHE A 175 3.01 -4.67 3.57
N ILE A 176 3.68 -5.17 4.60
CA ILE A 176 3.12 -6.12 5.56
C ILE A 176 2.68 -5.32 6.79
N THR A 177 1.43 -5.42 7.19
CA THR A 177 0.90 -4.63 8.31
C THR A 177 1.50 -5.04 9.66
N PRO A 178 1.31 -4.22 10.71
CA PRO A 178 1.36 -4.73 12.08
C PRO A 178 0.45 -5.94 12.28
N GLU A 179 0.59 -6.57 13.45
CA GLU A 179 -0.31 -7.63 13.85
C GLU A 179 -1.65 -7.01 14.25
N PHE A 180 -2.72 -7.58 13.75
CA PHE A 180 -4.07 -7.22 14.13
C PHE A 180 -4.73 -8.40 14.82
N LYS A 181 -5.32 -8.12 15.97
CA LYS A 181 -6.13 -9.10 16.69
C LYS A 181 -7.46 -9.29 15.94
N SER A 182 -7.81 -10.53 15.60
CA SER A 182 -9.16 -10.80 15.08
C SER A 182 -10.19 -10.64 16.20
N TRP A 183 -11.39 -10.18 15.86
CA TRP A 183 -12.48 -10.12 16.83
C TRP A 183 -13.00 -11.54 17.12
N TRP A 184 -13.57 -11.73 18.32
CA TRP A 184 -14.18 -13.01 18.70
C TRP A 184 -15.61 -13.10 18.16
N PHE A 185 -15.85 -14.01 17.22
CA PHE A 185 -17.21 -14.44 16.86
C PHE A 185 -17.38 -15.94 17.10
N ARG A 186 -18.48 -16.29 17.80
CA ARG A 186 -19.06 -17.65 17.96
C ARG A 186 -18.04 -18.80 17.93
N ASP A 187 -17.24 -18.90 18.98
CA ASP A 187 -16.33 -20.02 19.27
C ASP A 187 -15.07 -20.17 18.40
N MET A 188 -14.75 -19.20 17.53
CA MET A 188 -13.45 -19.19 16.86
C MET A 188 -12.35 -18.64 17.77
N PRO A 189 -11.18 -19.30 17.86
CA PRO A 189 -10.07 -18.80 18.66
C PRO A 189 -9.57 -17.48 18.09
N ILE A 190 -9.32 -16.50 18.97
CA ILE A 190 -8.68 -15.25 18.58
C ILE A 190 -7.30 -15.58 18.00
N LYS A 191 -7.10 -15.21 16.74
CA LYS A 191 -5.82 -15.29 16.05
C LYS A 191 -5.37 -13.88 15.73
N ASN A 192 -4.06 -13.67 15.77
CA ASN A 192 -3.48 -12.44 15.23
C ASN A 192 -3.18 -12.66 13.76
N TRP A 193 -3.51 -11.68 12.94
CA TRP A 193 -3.31 -11.71 11.50
C TRP A 193 -2.45 -10.53 11.05
N ARG A 194 -1.71 -10.73 9.97
CA ARG A 194 -1.06 -9.66 9.22
C ARG A 194 -1.63 -9.65 7.81
N MET A 195 -1.65 -8.47 7.21
CA MET A 195 -2.08 -8.28 5.84
C MET A 195 -0.88 -7.96 4.96
N VAL A 196 -0.93 -8.39 3.70
CA VAL A 196 0.01 -7.98 2.66
C VAL A 196 -0.70 -7.05 1.68
N TRP A 197 -0.13 -5.86 1.50
CA TRP A 197 -0.54 -4.83 0.55
C TRP A 197 0.51 -4.62 -0.54
N GLY A 198 0.04 -4.23 -1.71
CA GLY A 198 0.82 -3.93 -2.91
C GLY A 198 -0.07 -4.24 -4.10
N ASN A 199 -0.85 -3.27 -4.55
CA ASN A 199 -1.91 -3.52 -5.53
C ASN A 199 -1.33 -4.09 -6.83
N SER A 200 -0.20 -3.53 -7.31
CA SER A 200 0.47 -4.08 -8.49
C SER A 200 1.02 -5.49 -8.26
N PHE A 201 1.57 -5.77 -7.07
CA PHE A 201 2.06 -7.10 -6.74
C PHE A 201 0.93 -8.14 -6.74
N VAL A 202 -0.17 -7.84 -6.07
CA VAL A 202 -1.31 -8.76 -5.95
C VAL A 202 -2.02 -8.95 -7.29
N ASP A 203 -2.08 -7.92 -8.12
CA ASP A 203 -2.71 -7.99 -9.46
C ASP A 203 -1.87 -8.78 -10.46
N GLU A 204 -0.58 -8.46 -10.54
CA GLU A 204 0.29 -8.99 -11.58
C GLU A 204 0.85 -10.38 -11.23
N CYS A 205 0.93 -10.72 -9.94
CA CYS A 205 1.39 -12.04 -9.48
C CYS A 205 0.25 -13.01 -9.10
N ASP A 206 -1.00 -12.64 -9.39
CA ASP A 206 -2.21 -13.43 -9.09
C ASP A 206 -2.41 -13.74 -7.60
N GLY A 207 -3.28 -12.95 -6.95
CA GLY A 207 -3.65 -13.10 -5.55
C GLY A 207 -4.08 -14.51 -5.13
N PHE A 208 -4.69 -15.31 -6.00
CA PHE A 208 -5.05 -16.70 -5.67
C PHE A 208 -3.80 -17.57 -5.51
N THR A 209 -2.87 -17.48 -6.46
CA THR A 209 -1.59 -18.20 -6.43
C THR A 209 -0.73 -17.76 -5.24
N LEU A 210 -0.74 -16.46 -4.91
CA LEU A 210 -0.05 -15.93 -3.72
C LEU A 210 -0.65 -16.48 -2.42
N ALA A 211 -1.98 -16.60 -2.32
CA ALA A 211 -2.64 -17.18 -1.15
C ALA A 211 -2.32 -18.68 -1.01
N ASP A 212 -2.31 -19.45 -2.09
CA ASP A 212 -1.90 -20.85 -2.05
C ASP A 212 -0.46 -20.97 -1.54
N THR A 213 0.47 -20.21 -2.14
CA THR A 213 1.89 -20.19 -1.77
C THR A 213 2.11 -19.80 -0.30
N LEU A 214 1.40 -18.77 0.18
CA LEU A 214 1.43 -18.38 1.59
C LEU A 214 0.90 -19.50 2.49
N SER A 215 -0.24 -20.10 2.13
CA SER A 215 -0.87 -21.13 2.95
C SER A 215 -0.04 -22.41 3.05
N GLU A 216 0.76 -22.75 2.04
CA GLU A 216 1.69 -23.90 2.10
C GLU A 216 2.72 -23.75 3.23
N ARG A 217 3.19 -22.53 3.48
CA ARG A 217 4.21 -22.27 4.51
C ARG A 217 3.60 -21.82 5.84
N CYS A 218 2.55 -21.01 5.78
CA CYS A 218 1.91 -20.42 6.96
C CYS A 218 0.77 -21.29 7.51
N GLY A 219 0.40 -22.38 6.84
CA GLY A 219 -0.72 -23.27 7.16
C GLY A 219 -2.08 -22.75 6.71
N GLU A 220 -2.30 -21.43 6.75
CA GLU A 220 -3.54 -20.79 6.29
C GLU A 220 -3.22 -19.42 5.69
N ALA A 221 -3.89 -19.07 4.60
CA ALA A 221 -3.83 -17.74 4.03
C ALA A 221 -5.12 -17.43 3.27
N HIS A 222 -5.51 -16.16 3.30
CA HIS A 222 -6.73 -15.68 2.66
C HIS A 222 -6.41 -14.59 1.64
N PHE A 223 -7.25 -14.46 0.63
CA PHE A 223 -7.19 -13.40 -0.38
C PHE A 223 -8.56 -12.75 -0.51
N TYR A 224 -8.58 -11.42 -0.60
CA TYR A 224 -9.80 -10.62 -0.68
C TYR A 224 -9.66 -9.52 -1.73
N VAL A 225 -10.77 -9.23 -2.40
CA VAL A 225 -10.91 -8.12 -3.35
C VAL A 225 -12.25 -7.43 -3.12
N ILE A 226 -12.20 -6.11 -2.99
CA ILE A 226 -13.38 -5.24 -3.03
C ILE A 226 -13.20 -4.29 -4.22
N ASP A 227 -14.05 -4.41 -5.24
CA ASP A 227 -14.09 -3.48 -6.38
C ASP A 227 -15.19 -2.43 -6.15
N PRO A 228 -14.83 -1.18 -5.81
CA PRO A 228 -15.79 -0.10 -5.58
C PRO A 228 -16.51 0.36 -6.85
N TYR A 229 -15.99 0.05 -8.04
CA TYR A 229 -16.52 0.54 -9.31
C TYR A 229 -17.57 -0.40 -9.91
N HIS A 230 -17.36 -1.71 -9.80
CA HIS A 230 -18.25 -2.70 -10.41
C HIS A 230 -19.08 -3.49 -9.41
N SER A 231 -18.99 -3.16 -8.11
CA SER A 231 -19.63 -3.94 -7.02
C SER A 231 -19.19 -5.41 -7.03
N GLY A 232 -17.96 -5.67 -7.49
CA GLY A 232 -17.35 -7.00 -7.51
C GLY A 232 -16.76 -7.33 -6.15
N SER A 233 -17.07 -8.51 -5.63
CA SER A 233 -16.53 -9.07 -4.40
C SER A 233 -15.90 -10.42 -4.68
N VAL A 234 -14.69 -10.63 -4.17
CA VAL A 234 -14.01 -11.92 -4.24
C VAL A 234 -13.36 -12.20 -2.90
N TRP A 235 -13.52 -13.43 -2.41
CA TRP A 235 -12.74 -13.91 -1.29
C TRP A 235 -12.37 -15.38 -1.46
N TYR A 236 -11.21 -15.73 -0.92
CA TYR A 236 -10.59 -17.04 -1.11
C TYR A 236 -9.85 -17.46 0.15
N VAL A 237 -10.14 -18.66 0.61
CA VAL A 237 -9.51 -19.27 1.79
C VAL A 237 -8.70 -20.48 1.33
N ALA A 238 -7.39 -20.44 1.56
CA ALA A 238 -6.50 -21.57 1.36
C ALA A 238 -5.91 -22.08 2.68
N ARG A 239 -5.76 -23.40 2.76
CA ARG A 239 -5.08 -24.09 3.85
C ARG A 239 -4.15 -25.14 3.26
N ASP A 240 -2.91 -25.17 3.75
CA ASP A 240 -1.88 -26.11 3.32
C ASP A 240 -1.74 -26.20 1.78
N GLY A 241 -1.75 -25.05 1.10
CA GLY A 241 -1.61 -24.94 -0.36
C GLY A 241 -2.85 -25.28 -1.17
N ARG A 242 -4.03 -25.35 -0.54
CA ARG A 242 -5.25 -25.78 -1.22
C ARG A 242 -6.42 -24.87 -0.91
N ARG A 243 -7.19 -24.50 -1.93
CA ARG A 243 -8.50 -23.88 -1.79
C ARG A 243 -9.41 -24.73 -0.90
N VAL A 244 -9.91 -24.13 0.17
CA VAL A 244 -10.94 -24.70 1.04
C VAL A 244 -12.32 -24.19 0.64
N ARG A 245 -12.43 -22.87 0.48
CA ARG A 245 -13.68 -22.18 0.20
C ARG A 245 -13.38 -20.87 -0.53
N SER A 246 -14.20 -20.51 -1.51
CA SER A 246 -14.10 -19.22 -2.18
C SER A 246 -15.45 -18.74 -2.68
N TYR A 247 -15.53 -17.43 -2.89
CA TYR A 247 -16.61 -16.75 -3.59
C TYR A 247 -16.03 -15.78 -4.63
N GLY A 248 -16.69 -15.66 -5.77
CA GLY A 248 -16.46 -14.59 -6.72
C GLY A 248 -17.76 -14.15 -7.41
N THR A 249 -18.05 -12.85 -7.40
CA THR A 249 -19.30 -12.27 -7.97
C THR A 249 -19.56 -12.66 -9.43
N TYR A 250 -18.50 -12.86 -10.22
CA TYR A 250 -18.62 -13.19 -11.65
C TYR A 250 -18.19 -14.62 -11.97
N ASP A 251 -17.94 -15.45 -10.95
CA ASP A 251 -17.56 -16.84 -11.14
C ASP A 251 -18.78 -17.73 -11.40
N TYR A 252 -18.55 -18.84 -12.11
CA TYR A 252 -19.54 -19.92 -12.23
C TYR A 252 -18.90 -21.27 -11.86
N PRO A 253 -19.42 -21.98 -10.82
CA PRO A 253 -20.32 -21.45 -9.79
C PRO A 253 -19.64 -20.35 -8.96
N GLU A 254 -20.43 -19.40 -8.45
CA GLU A 254 -19.94 -18.27 -7.62
C GLU A 254 -19.23 -18.76 -6.36
N PHE A 255 -19.81 -19.77 -5.70
CA PHE A 255 -19.24 -20.41 -4.53
C PHE A 255 -18.56 -21.73 -4.91
N ARG A 256 -17.36 -21.96 -4.36
CA ARG A 256 -16.62 -23.23 -4.49
C ARG A 256 -16.16 -23.72 -3.12
N GLY A 257 -16.29 -25.02 -2.88
CA GLY A 257 -16.01 -25.62 -1.57
C GLY A 257 -17.23 -25.60 -0.63
N LYS A 258 -17.11 -26.23 0.54
CA LYS A 258 -18.21 -26.31 1.52
C LYS A 258 -18.28 -25.03 2.37
N PRO A 259 -19.47 -24.58 2.76
CA PRO A 259 -19.62 -23.45 3.68
C PRO A 259 -18.76 -23.62 4.94
N LEU A 260 -18.11 -22.53 5.35
CA LEU A 260 -17.33 -22.43 6.58
C LEU A 260 -18.26 -22.22 7.79
N PRO A 261 -17.82 -22.53 9.02
CA PRO A 261 -18.67 -22.43 10.21
C PRO A 261 -19.33 -21.07 10.43
N PHE A 262 -18.65 -19.96 10.10
CA PHE A 262 -19.23 -18.62 10.26
C PHE A 262 -20.39 -18.35 9.28
N GLU A 263 -20.40 -19.01 8.11
CA GLU A 263 -21.44 -18.83 7.10
C GLU A 263 -22.77 -19.51 7.49
N ILE A 264 -22.75 -20.46 8.43
CA ILE A 264 -23.91 -21.30 8.73
C ILE A 264 -25.10 -20.49 9.22
N SER A 265 -24.90 -19.52 10.11
CA SER A 265 -26.02 -18.72 10.58
C SER A 265 -26.59 -17.80 9.51
N TYR A 266 -25.75 -17.23 8.64
CA TYR A 266 -26.23 -16.43 7.52
C TYR A 266 -27.10 -17.25 6.58
N ILE A 267 -26.71 -18.51 6.33
CA ILE A 267 -27.49 -19.44 5.49
C ILE A 267 -28.83 -19.78 6.18
N GLU A 268 -28.80 -20.19 7.45
CA GLU A 268 -30.00 -20.56 8.21
C GLU A 268 -30.99 -19.38 8.35
N ASP A 269 -30.48 -18.17 8.57
CA ASP A 269 -31.28 -16.96 8.69
C ASP A 269 -31.88 -16.56 7.32
N ALA A 270 -31.15 -16.77 6.21
CA ALA A 270 -31.68 -16.55 4.87
C ALA A 270 -32.78 -17.56 4.51
N GLU A 271 -32.61 -18.83 4.87
CA GLU A 271 -33.64 -19.86 4.68
C GLU A 271 -34.92 -19.56 5.48
N GLN A 272 -34.79 -18.87 6.62
CA GLN A 272 -35.91 -18.42 7.45
C GLN A 272 -36.49 -17.06 7.00
N GLY A 273 -35.92 -16.43 5.98
CA GLY A 273 -36.30 -15.10 5.50
C GLY A 273 -35.97 -13.96 6.48
N ILE A 274 -35.05 -14.19 7.41
CA ILE A 274 -34.51 -13.19 8.34
C ILE A 274 -33.42 -12.38 7.63
N GLU A 275 -32.56 -13.06 6.88
CA GLU A 275 -31.53 -12.46 6.02
C GLU A 275 -31.93 -12.50 4.53
N ASP A 276 -31.22 -11.73 3.72
CA ASP A 276 -31.42 -11.68 2.26
C ASP A 276 -31.10 -13.05 1.60
N GLU A 277 -31.86 -13.43 0.57
CA GLU A 277 -31.69 -14.68 -0.19
C GLU A 277 -30.26 -14.83 -0.76
N LYS A 278 -29.54 -13.73 -0.99
CA LYS A 278 -28.12 -13.78 -1.41
C LYS A 278 -27.23 -14.59 -0.45
N TYR A 279 -27.60 -14.70 0.83
CA TYR A 279 -26.86 -15.46 1.83
C TYR A 279 -27.17 -16.96 1.85
N ALA A 280 -28.18 -17.42 1.09
CA ALA A 280 -28.66 -18.80 1.11
C ALA A 280 -27.60 -19.85 0.71
N LYS A 281 -26.48 -19.44 0.10
CA LYS A 281 -25.37 -20.33 -0.30
C LYS A 281 -24.06 -20.04 0.42
N GLY A 282 -24.03 -19.03 1.29
CA GLY A 282 -22.83 -18.52 1.95
C GLY A 282 -22.78 -16.99 1.96
N VAL A 283 -21.69 -16.42 2.48
CA VAL A 283 -21.49 -14.97 2.58
C VAL A 283 -20.77 -14.45 1.32
N PRO A 284 -21.41 -13.65 0.45
CA PRO A 284 -20.76 -13.13 -0.76
C PRO A 284 -19.82 -11.93 -0.52
N GLU A 285 -20.00 -11.19 0.57
CA GLU A 285 -19.24 -9.97 0.84
C GLU A 285 -17.84 -10.28 1.42
N ALA A 286 -16.79 -9.80 0.74
CA ALA A 286 -15.41 -10.04 1.12
C ALA A 286 -15.00 -9.38 2.44
N ASP A 287 -15.55 -8.20 2.76
CA ASP A 287 -15.35 -7.54 4.04
C ASP A 287 -15.98 -8.32 5.20
N VAL A 288 -17.22 -8.79 5.05
CA VAL A 288 -17.89 -9.64 6.04
C VAL A 288 -17.13 -10.95 6.23
N ALA A 289 -16.66 -11.57 5.14
CA ALA A 289 -15.83 -12.76 5.23
C ALA A 289 -14.48 -12.48 5.93
N ALA A 290 -13.84 -11.34 5.66
CA ALA A 290 -12.58 -10.95 6.29
C ALA A 290 -12.73 -10.69 7.78
N ASP A 291 -13.77 -9.97 8.20
CA ASP A 291 -14.06 -9.68 9.61
C ASP A 291 -14.31 -10.97 10.43
N ASN A 292 -14.95 -11.97 9.81
CA ASN A 292 -15.21 -13.27 10.45
C ASN A 292 -14.02 -14.24 10.44
N LEU A 293 -13.12 -14.16 9.46
CA LEU A 293 -12.07 -15.16 9.23
C LEU A 293 -10.67 -14.69 9.63
N SER A 294 -10.36 -13.40 9.43
CA SER A 294 -9.03 -12.85 9.62
C SER A 294 -9.06 -11.39 10.07
N VAL A 295 -8.92 -10.45 9.14
CA VAL A 295 -8.89 -9.01 9.39
C VAL A 295 -9.37 -8.23 8.17
N GLN A 296 -10.25 -7.26 8.41
CA GLN A 296 -10.74 -6.32 7.41
C GLN A 296 -9.88 -5.04 7.39
N PRO A 297 -9.54 -4.47 6.22
CA PRO A 297 -9.01 -3.11 6.11
C PRO A 297 -9.96 -2.09 6.74
N GLY A 298 -9.40 -1.10 7.43
CA GLY A 298 -10.16 0.02 7.96
C GLY A 298 -9.44 0.69 9.13
N PRO A 299 -10.16 1.47 9.94
CA PRO A 299 -9.62 2.08 11.15
C PRO A 299 -9.41 1.01 12.23
N MET A 300 -8.16 0.65 12.47
CA MET A 300 -7.73 -0.25 13.53
C MET A 300 -7.35 0.54 14.79
N SER A 301 -7.92 0.14 15.93
CA SER A 301 -7.58 0.75 17.20
C SER A 301 -6.12 0.49 17.56
N ALA A 302 -5.54 1.39 18.36
CA ALA A 302 -4.18 1.20 18.87
C ALA A 302 -4.06 -0.01 19.82
N ASP A 303 -5.17 -0.52 20.34
CA ASP A 303 -5.22 -1.69 21.22
C ASP A 303 -5.30 -3.01 20.44
N ASP A 304 -5.87 -2.98 19.23
CA ASP A 304 -5.97 -4.14 18.35
C ASP A 304 -4.75 -4.30 17.44
N ALA A 305 -3.96 -3.23 17.28
CA ALA A 305 -2.71 -3.22 16.54
C ALA A 305 -1.50 -3.47 17.46
N HIS A 306 -0.66 -4.42 17.10
CA HIS A 306 0.56 -4.75 17.85
C HIS A 306 1.81 -4.68 16.96
N GLY A 307 2.84 -4.02 17.49
CA GLY A 307 4.12 -3.85 16.81
C GLY A 307 4.05 -2.80 15.69
N HIS A 308 4.71 -3.12 14.58
CA HIS A 308 4.86 -2.23 13.44
C HIS A 308 4.71 -3.02 12.13
N GLY A 309 4.57 -2.28 11.04
CA GLY A 309 4.53 -2.87 9.71
C GLY A 309 5.91 -2.91 9.06
N TRP A 310 5.97 -3.54 7.90
CA TRP A 310 7.22 -3.83 7.20
C TRP A 310 7.08 -3.47 5.72
N LEU A 311 8.08 -2.78 5.18
CA LEU A 311 8.26 -2.74 3.74
C LEU A 311 9.20 -3.86 3.30
N ALA A 312 8.92 -4.44 2.16
CA ALA A 312 9.79 -5.41 1.50
C ALA A 312 9.69 -5.27 -0.01
N THR A 313 10.62 -5.88 -0.73
CA THR A 313 10.64 -5.89 -2.20
C THR A 313 10.71 -7.32 -2.74
N THR A 314 10.18 -7.56 -3.93
CA THR A 314 10.14 -8.91 -4.53
C THR A 314 11.43 -9.28 -5.27
N HIS A 315 12.48 -8.47 -5.19
CA HIS A 315 13.74 -8.74 -5.86
C HIS A 315 14.96 -8.27 -5.03
N PRO A 316 16.01 -9.10 -4.89
CA PRO A 316 17.15 -8.79 -4.02
C PRO A 316 18.00 -7.60 -4.52
N ASP A 317 18.11 -7.42 -5.83
CA ASP A 317 18.88 -6.31 -6.44
C ASP A 317 18.16 -4.96 -6.36
N LEU A 318 16.91 -4.92 -5.87
CA LEU A 318 16.10 -3.72 -5.84
C LEU A 318 15.56 -3.44 -4.43
N PRO A 319 16.33 -2.74 -3.57
CA PRO A 319 15.88 -2.41 -2.23
C PRO A 319 14.85 -1.29 -2.23
N ASN A 320 14.12 -1.14 -1.12
CA ASN A 320 13.07 -0.14 -0.93
C ASN A 320 13.52 1.30 -1.23
N SER A 321 14.81 1.61 -1.05
CA SER A 321 15.34 2.95 -1.30
C SER A 321 15.28 3.38 -2.77
N HIS A 322 15.09 2.44 -3.70
CA HIS A 322 14.97 2.73 -5.13
C HIS A 322 13.57 3.19 -5.53
N PHE A 323 12.56 2.71 -4.82
CA PHE A 323 11.18 3.08 -5.08
C PHE A 323 10.94 4.53 -4.67
N LYS A 324 10.20 5.24 -5.52
CA LYS A 324 9.85 6.65 -5.34
C LYS A 324 8.72 6.80 -4.30
N GLY A 325 8.54 8.00 -3.77
CA GLY A 325 7.27 8.41 -3.17
C GLY A 325 6.91 7.94 -1.75
N ALA A 326 7.84 7.50 -0.90
CA ALA A 326 7.52 6.98 0.44
C ALA A 326 8.20 7.73 1.61
N LEU A 327 7.77 8.96 1.91
CA LEU A 327 8.11 9.68 3.15
C LEU A 327 6.98 10.52 3.75
N PRO A 328 5.84 9.91 4.14
CA PRO A 328 5.01 10.48 5.19
C PRO A 328 5.67 10.07 6.51
N ILE A 329 6.63 10.88 6.98
CA ILE A 329 7.28 10.62 8.25
C ILE A 329 6.46 11.19 9.39
#